data_AF-A0A6C0KDL8-F1
#
_entry.id   AF-A0A6C0KDL8-F1
#
_cell.length_a   1.000
_cell.length_b   1.000
_cell.length_c   1.000
_cell.angle_alpha   90.00
_cell.angle_beta   90.00
_cell.angle_gamma   90.00
#
_symmetry.space_group_name_H-M   'P 1'
#
loop_
_entity.id
_entity.type
_entity.pdbx_description
1 polymer ?
#
loop_
_entity_poly.entity_id
_entity_poly.type
_entity_poly.pdbx_seq_one_letter_code
_entity_poly.pdbx_strand_id
1 'polypeptide(L)'
;MNNSNLIILTFVVTALWDVSLRFMALNFDKVPRIIKNVMPFIGDLEPYFKIHTLLAAALIAGFVGATTQPIIFAITPFPKNIMNLSYLLKFLVVSFIISALYGFIMKWSGLFPHLQKYYYDKLGVVRSMYHDGISGLIVQFTLLFLVTMYKYGRSK
;
A
#
# COMPACT_ATOMS: atom_id res chain seq x y z
N MET A 1 -18.02 3.24 -10.76
CA MET A 1 -16.68 3.24 -11.39
C MET A 1 -16.45 1.88 -12.01
N ASN A 2 -15.85 1.84 -13.20
CA ASN A 2 -15.37 0.59 -13.79
C ASN A 2 -14.04 0.17 -13.13
N ASN A 3 -13.65 -1.09 -13.30
CA ASN A 3 -12.43 -1.67 -12.72
C ASN A 3 -11.17 -0.90 -13.15
N SER A 4 -11.08 -0.46 -14.41
CA SER A 4 -9.93 0.33 -14.89
C SER A 4 -9.75 1.63 -14.12
N ASN A 5 -10.84 2.33 -13.80
CA ASN A 5 -10.76 3.58 -13.02
C ASN A 5 -10.34 3.30 -11.58
N LEU A 6 -10.76 2.16 -11.00
CA LEU A 6 -10.32 1.75 -9.67
C LEU A 6 -8.83 1.42 -9.66
N ILE A 7 -8.31 0.74 -10.69
CA ILE A 7 -6.88 0.42 -10.81
C ILE A 7 -6.05 1.70 -10.96
N ILE A 8 -6.48 2.64 -11.80
CA ILE A 8 -5.83 3.96 -11.94
C ILE A 8 -5.86 4.71 -10.60
N LEU A 9 -6.99 4.68 -9.89
CA LEU A 9 -7.08 5.31 -8.58
C LEU A 9 -6.16 4.62 -7.56
N THR A 10 -6.08 3.29 -7.57
CA THR A 10 -5.13 2.54 -6.74
C THR A 10 -3.69 2.99 -7.03
N PHE A 11 -3.30 3.09 -8.31
CA PHE A 11 -1.97 3.58 -8.69
C PHE A 11 -1.67 4.94 -8.04
N VAL A 12 -2.58 5.91 -8.19
CA VAL A 12 -2.40 7.26 -7.65
C VAL A 12 -2.34 7.25 -6.12
N VAL A 13 -3.26 6.53 -5.47
CA VAL A 13 -3.33 6.45 -4.01
C VAL A 13 -2.07 5.79 -3.43
N THR A 14 -1.61 4.69 -4.01
CA THR A 14 -0.39 4.01 -3.54
C THR A 14 0.84 4.89 -3.75
N ALA A 15 0.95 5.58 -4.89
CA ALA A 15 2.03 6.52 -5.15
C ALA A 15 2.05 7.68 -4.13
N LEU A 16 0.89 8.23 -3.77
CA LEU A 16 0.79 9.30 -2.76
C LEU A 16 1.13 8.83 -1.35
N TRP A 17 0.77 7.59 -1.00
CA TRP A 17 1.19 6.99 0.27
C TRP A 17 2.71 6.79 0.32
N ASP A 18 3.35 6.40 -0.78
CA ASP A 18 4.82 6.30 -0.85
C ASP A 18 5.50 7.67 -0.73
N VAL A 19 4.95 8.72 -1.35
CA VAL A 19 5.40 10.11 -1.15
C VAL A 19 5.33 10.49 0.34
N SER A 20 4.23 10.16 1.01
CA SER A 20 4.05 10.42 2.44
C SER A 20 5.06 9.63 3.28
N LEU A 21 5.26 8.36 2.94
CA LEU A 21 6.23 7.47 3.59
C LEU A 21 7.66 8.01 3.45
N ARG A 22 8.01 8.53 2.27
CA ARG A 22 9.30 9.18 2.02
C ARG A 22 9.52 10.37 2.93
N PHE A 23 8.54 11.27 3.05
CA PHE A 23 8.66 12.42 3.94
C PHE A 23 8.83 12.01 5.40
N MET A 24 8.10 10.98 5.84
CA MET A 24 8.23 10.43 7.20
C MET A 24 9.60 9.77 7.42
N ALA A 25 10.10 9.01 6.46
CA ALA A 25 11.40 8.34 6.54
C ALA A 25 12.56 9.34 6.59
N LEU A 26 12.55 10.35 5.71
CA LEU A 26 13.61 11.38 5.64
C LEU A 26 13.58 12.36 6.83
N ASN A 27 12.45 12.46 7.54
CA ASN A 27 12.29 13.31 8.71
C ASN A 27 11.94 12.49 9.95
N PHE A 28 12.45 11.26 10.05
CA PHE A 28 12.03 10.31 11.07
C PHE A 28 12.14 10.90 12.48
N ASP A 29 13.16 11.71 12.76
CA ASP A 29 13.34 12.38 14.06
C ASP A 29 12.17 13.30 14.46
N LYS A 30 11.46 13.89 13.50
CA LYS A 30 10.34 14.80 13.72
C LYS A 30 8.98 14.08 13.74
N VAL A 31 8.93 12.80 13.39
CA VAL A 31 7.71 12.00 13.39
C VAL A 31 7.23 11.78 14.85
N PRO A 32 5.90 11.83 15.12
CA PRO A 32 5.35 11.56 16.45
C PRO A 32 5.86 10.24 17.06
N ARG A 33 6.12 10.24 18.37
CA ARG A 33 6.64 9.05 19.09
C ARG A 33 5.75 7.81 18.90
N ILE A 34 4.44 8.00 18.78
CA ILE A 34 3.49 6.90 18.53
C ILE A 34 3.85 6.18 17.22
N ILE A 35 4.08 6.91 16.13
CA ILE A 35 4.44 6.33 14.83
C ILE A 35 5.83 5.71 14.89
N LYS A 36 6.80 6.33 15.58
CA LYS A 36 8.13 5.74 15.77
C LYS A 36 8.07 4.39 16.49
N ASN A 37 7.20 4.25 17.48
CA ASN A 37 7.06 3.03 18.27
C ASN A 37 6.28 1.93 17.51
N VAL A 38 5.24 2.31 16.77
CA VAL A 38 4.39 1.36 16.01
C VAL A 38 5.04 0.94 14.69
N MET A 39 5.77 1.86 14.04
CA MET A 39 6.36 1.68 12.72
C MET A 39 7.83 2.13 12.69
N PRO A 40 8.72 1.52 13.51
CA PRO A 40 10.13 1.91 13.54
C PRO A 40 10.83 1.69 12.20
N PHE A 41 10.32 0.75 11.40
CA PHE A 41 10.84 0.41 10.07
C PHE A 41 10.81 1.59 9.07
N ILE A 42 10.01 2.63 9.32
CA ILE A 42 9.97 3.82 8.46
C ILE A 42 11.35 4.49 8.43
N GLY A 43 12.07 4.52 9.56
CA GLY A 43 13.43 5.04 9.61
C GLY A 43 14.43 4.18 8.82
N ASP A 44 14.20 2.86 8.74
CA ASP A 44 15.06 1.95 7.98
C ASP A 44 15.01 2.18 6.46
N LEU A 45 13.91 2.78 5.97
CA LEU A 45 13.70 3.15 4.57
C LEU A 45 14.42 4.43 4.15
N GLU A 46 15.00 5.19 5.08
CA GLU A 46 15.70 6.44 4.78
C GLU A 46 16.77 6.28 3.66
N PRO A 47 17.64 5.25 3.67
CA PRO A 47 18.63 5.08 2.60
C PRO A 47 17.99 4.75 1.24
N TYR A 48 16.88 3.99 1.24
CA TYR A 48 16.13 3.68 0.02
C TYR A 48 15.61 4.97 -0.65
N PHE A 49 15.04 5.88 0.15
CA PHE A 49 14.50 7.14 -0.32
C PHE A 49 15.53 8.23 -0.63
N LYS A 50 16.76 8.08 -0.13
CA LYS A 50 17.92 8.91 -0.51
C LYS A 50 18.48 8.53 -1.88
N ILE A 51 18.42 7.25 -2.25
CA ILE A 51 18.90 6.75 -3.54
C ILE A 51 17.90 7.05 -4.66
N HIS A 52 16.59 6.94 -4.39
CA HIS A 52 15.55 7.17 -5.39
C HIS A 52 15.06 8.62 -5.39
N THR A 53 14.76 9.14 -6.58
CA THR A 53 14.00 10.40 -6.69
C THR A 53 12.58 10.20 -6.16
N LEU A 54 11.93 11.31 -5.76
CA LEU A 54 10.53 11.30 -5.31
C LEU A 54 9.63 10.57 -6.32
N LEU A 55 9.78 10.94 -7.60
CA LEU A 55 8.97 10.39 -8.67
C LEU A 55 9.26 8.91 -8.91
N ALA A 56 10.53 8.49 -8.89
CA ALA A 56 10.89 7.10 -9.12
C ALA A 56 10.30 6.15 -8.07
N ALA A 57 10.45 6.49 -6.78
CA ALA A 57 9.89 5.68 -5.69
C ALA A 57 8.34 5.62 -5.77
N ALA A 58 7.70 6.77 -5.97
CA ALA A 58 6.25 6.86 -6.09
C ALA A 58 5.69 6.07 -7.28
N LEU A 59 6.37 6.10 -8.44
CA LEU A 59 5.99 5.32 -9.60
C LEU A 59 6.10 3.82 -9.32
N ILE A 60 7.21 3.37 -8.71
CA ILE A 60 7.39 1.96 -8.33
C ILE A 60 6.24 1.49 -7.44
N ALA A 61 5.96 2.23 -6.36
CA ALA A 61 4.87 1.91 -5.45
C ALA A 61 3.51 1.90 -6.15
N GLY A 62 3.24 2.92 -6.99
CA GLY A 62 2.04 3.01 -7.81
C GLY A 62 1.86 1.78 -8.71
N PHE A 63 2.91 1.36 -9.42
CA PHE A 63 2.90 0.18 -10.28
C PHE A 63 2.60 -1.09 -9.49
N VAL A 64 3.26 -1.29 -8.35
CA VAL A 64 3.01 -2.43 -7.46
C VAL A 64 1.55 -2.48 -7.00
N GLY A 65 0.98 -1.34 -6.58
CA GLY A 65 -0.43 -1.26 -6.21
C GLY A 65 -1.36 -1.59 -7.38
N ALA A 66 -1.07 -1.03 -8.56
CA ALA A 66 -1.88 -1.20 -9.76
C ALA A 66 -1.87 -2.63 -10.31
N THR A 67 -0.77 -3.37 -10.18
CA THR A 67 -0.68 -4.78 -10.60
C THR A 67 -1.24 -5.75 -9.56
N THR A 68 -1.19 -5.39 -8.28
CA THR A 68 -1.80 -6.19 -7.20
C THR A 68 -3.34 -6.12 -7.25
N GLN A 69 -3.90 -4.96 -7.60
CA GLN A 69 -5.35 -4.72 -7.56
C GLN A 69 -6.19 -5.66 -8.47
N PRO A 70 -5.82 -5.94 -9.73
CA PRO A 70 -6.51 -6.92 -10.57
C PRO A 70 -6.59 -8.31 -9.94
N ILE A 71 -5.52 -8.76 -9.26
CA ILE A 71 -5.47 -10.06 -8.59
C ILE A 71 -6.49 -10.10 -7.45
N ILE A 72 -6.56 -9.03 -6.65
CA ILE A 72 -7.58 -8.89 -5.60
C ILE A 72 -8.98 -8.94 -6.22
N PHE A 73 -9.22 -8.20 -7.31
CA PHE A 73 -10.54 -8.14 -7.95
C PHE A 73 -10.98 -9.44 -8.62
N ALA A 74 -10.04 -10.27 -9.07
CA ALA A 74 -10.35 -11.59 -9.59
C ALA A 74 -10.95 -12.51 -8.52
N ILE A 75 -10.60 -12.31 -7.24
CA ILE A 75 -11.08 -13.12 -6.11
C ILE A 75 -12.28 -12.46 -5.44
N THR A 76 -12.17 -11.17 -5.12
CA THR A 76 -13.21 -10.36 -4.48
C THR A 76 -13.34 -9.01 -5.20
N PRO A 77 -14.40 -8.81 -5.98
CA PRO A 77 -14.70 -7.52 -6.61
C PRO A 77 -14.78 -6.38 -5.59
N PHE A 78 -14.55 -5.15 -6.04
CA PHE A 78 -14.59 -3.98 -5.17
C PHE A 78 -15.98 -3.82 -4.51
N PRO A 79 -16.06 -3.54 -3.19
CA PRO A 79 -17.33 -3.44 -2.48
C PRO A 79 -18.22 -2.34 -3.05
N LYS A 80 -19.45 -2.72 -3.45
CA LYS A 80 -20.45 -1.74 -3.93
C LYS A 80 -21.21 -1.06 -2.79
N ASN A 81 -21.40 -1.79 -1.69
CA ASN A 81 -22.11 -1.37 -0.49
C ASN A 81 -21.23 -1.60 0.75
N ILE A 82 -20.84 -0.52 1.42
CA ILE A 82 -20.01 -0.55 2.63
C ILE A 82 -20.77 -1.02 3.88
N MET A 83 -22.11 -1.04 3.84
CA MET A 83 -22.94 -1.53 4.94
C MET A 83 -22.96 -3.07 5.02
N ASN A 84 -22.54 -3.76 3.96
CA ASN A 84 -22.36 -5.21 4.01
C ASN A 84 -21.01 -5.54 4.68
N LEU A 85 -21.01 -5.52 6.01
CA LEU A 85 -19.81 -5.71 6.82
C LEU A 85 -19.12 -7.05 6.57
N SER A 86 -19.88 -8.13 6.36
CA SER A 86 -19.33 -9.46 6.07
C SER A 86 -18.56 -9.47 4.75
N TYR A 87 -19.13 -8.90 3.69
CA TYR A 87 -18.45 -8.78 2.41
C TYR A 87 -17.24 -7.85 2.48
N LEU A 88 -17.36 -6.74 3.20
CA LEU A 88 -16.27 -5.79 3.40
C LEU A 88 -15.09 -6.44 4.12
N LEU A 89 -15.34 -7.18 5.20
CA LEU A 89 -14.31 -7.93 5.91
C LEU A 89 -13.66 -8.97 5.01
N LYS A 90 -14.43 -9.72 4.23
CA LYS A 90 -13.88 -10.67 3.25
C LYS A 90 -12.95 -9.97 2.25
N PHE A 91 -13.37 -8.84 1.70
CA PHE A 91 -12.56 -8.05 0.76
C PHE A 91 -11.25 -7.55 1.39
N LEU A 92 -11.31 -7.05 2.63
CA LEU A 92 -10.12 -6.58 3.35
C LEU A 92 -9.16 -7.74 3.67
N VAL A 93 -9.67 -8.89 4.11
CA VAL A 93 -8.85 -10.08 4.37
C VAL A 93 -8.16 -10.57 3.09
N VAL A 94 -8.89 -10.66 1.97
CA VAL A 94 -8.28 -11.02 0.68
C VAL A 94 -7.23 -10.00 0.27
N SER A 95 -7.51 -8.71 0.43
CA SER A 95 -6.55 -7.64 0.11
C SER A 95 -5.27 -7.74 0.94
N PHE A 96 -5.39 -8.04 2.24
CA PHE A 96 -4.25 -8.27 3.12
C PHE A 96 -3.41 -9.46 2.65
N ILE A 97 -4.05 -10.61 2.40
CA ILE A 97 -3.37 -11.83 1.98
C ILE A 97 -2.65 -11.62 0.64
N ILE A 98 -3.33 -11.08 -0.36
CA ILE A 98 -2.75 -10.87 -1.69
C ILE A 98 -1.61 -9.85 -1.65
N SER A 99 -1.73 -8.77 -0.87
CA SER A 99 -0.65 -7.78 -0.73
C SER A 99 0.57 -8.38 -0.02
N ALA A 100 0.37 -9.18 1.03
CA ALA A 100 1.45 -9.88 1.72
C ALA A 100 2.18 -10.89 0.79
N LEU A 101 1.43 -11.64 -0.01
CA LEU A 101 1.99 -12.56 -1.02
C LEU A 101 2.72 -11.80 -2.14
N TYR A 102 2.20 -10.66 -2.57
CA TYR A 102 2.86 -9.84 -3.59
C TYR A 102 4.21 -9.30 -3.09
N GLY A 103 4.28 -8.89 -1.83
CA GLY A 103 5.53 -8.54 -1.14
C GLY A 103 6.58 -9.66 -1.18
N PHE A 104 6.14 -10.90 -0.94
CA PHE A 104 7.00 -12.07 -1.07
C PHE A 104 7.52 -12.27 -2.49
N ILE A 105 6.66 -12.12 -3.51
CA ILE A 105 7.06 -12.21 -4.92
C ILE A 105 8.07 -11.10 -5.26
N MET A 106 7.86 -9.87 -4.80
CA MET A 106 8.81 -8.77 -5.01
C MET A 106 10.17 -9.07 -4.41
N LYS A 107 10.21 -9.58 -3.16
CA LYS A 107 11.46 -9.99 -2.51
C LYS A 107 12.19 -11.06 -3.32
N TRP A 108 11.48 -12.08 -3.80
CA TRP A 108 12.10 -13.22 -4.50
C TRP A 108 12.48 -12.89 -5.95
N SER A 109 11.77 -11.95 -6.59
CA SER A 109 12.03 -11.54 -7.97
C SER A 109 13.40 -10.85 -8.18
N GLY A 110 13.99 -10.28 -7.12
CA GLY A 110 15.22 -9.48 -7.21
C GLY A 110 15.07 -8.17 -7.99
N LEU A 111 13.85 -7.79 -8.38
CA LEU A 111 13.56 -6.64 -9.24
C LEU A 111 13.83 -5.29 -8.53
N PHE A 112 13.77 -5.29 -7.19
CA PHE A 112 13.99 -4.10 -6.36
C PHE A 112 15.13 -4.31 -5.35
N PRO A 113 16.40 -4.35 -5.78
CA PRO A 113 17.53 -4.73 -4.92
C PRO A 113 17.76 -3.78 -3.74
N HIS A 114 17.49 -2.48 -3.92
CA HIS A 114 17.60 -1.50 -2.83
C HIS A 114 16.46 -1.63 -1.82
N LEU A 115 15.24 -1.90 -2.28
CA LEU A 115 14.11 -2.17 -1.39
C LEU A 115 14.39 -3.46 -0.60
N GLN A 116 14.95 -4.48 -1.23
CA GLN A 116 15.38 -5.70 -0.55
C GLN A 116 16.37 -5.42 0.58
N LYS A 117 17.46 -4.73 0.27
CA LYS A 117 18.53 -4.43 1.22
C LYS A 117 18.07 -3.60 2.43
N TYR A 118 17.25 -2.58 2.20
CA TYR A 118 16.91 -1.62 3.26
C TYR A 118 15.59 -1.94 3.98
N TYR A 119 14.70 -2.74 3.38
CA TYR A 119 13.41 -3.10 3.97
C TYR A 119 13.32 -4.60 4.26
N TYR A 120 13.39 -5.45 3.23
CA TYR A 120 13.12 -6.89 3.37
C TYR A 120 14.18 -7.67 4.17
N ASP A 121 15.44 -7.27 4.09
CA ASP A 121 16.54 -7.94 4.78
C ASP A 121 16.63 -7.52 6.24
N LYS A 122 16.31 -6.25 6.55
CA LYS A 122 16.25 -5.73 7.93
C LYS A 122 15.06 -6.27 8.71
N LEU A 123 13.88 -6.33 8.10
CA LEU A 123 12.66 -6.79 8.77
C LEU A 123 12.57 -8.31 8.86
N GLY A 124 13.19 -9.03 7.93
CA GLY A 124 12.98 -10.46 7.73
C GLY A 124 11.67 -10.74 6.99
N VAL A 125 11.54 -11.97 6.47
CA VAL A 125 10.44 -12.37 5.57
C VAL A 125 9.06 -12.19 6.21
N VAL A 126 8.88 -12.70 7.43
CA VAL A 126 7.56 -12.70 8.09
C VAL A 126 7.07 -11.29 8.40
N ARG A 127 7.94 -10.42 8.94
CA ARG A 127 7.55 -9.04 9.30
C ARG A 127 7.31 -8.17 8.07
N SER A 128 8.16 -8.28 7.05
CA SER A 128 7.98 -7.53 5.79
C SER A 128 6.66 -7.90 5.10
N MET A 129 6.31 -9.18 5.02
CA MET A 129 5.00 -9.61 4.51
C MET A 129 3.82 -9.04 5.30
N TYR A 130 3.95 -8.99 6.63
CA TYR A 130 2.92 -8.38 7.49
C TYR A 130 2.74 -6.88 7.20
N HIS A 131 3.84 -6.14 7.05
CA HIS A 131 3.80 -4.72 6.71
C HIS A 131 3.28 -4.47 5.29
N ASP A 132 3.59 -5.35 4.33
CA ASP A 132 3.06 -5.27 2.97
C ASP A 132 1.54 -5.53 2.94
N GLY A 133 1.08 -6.48 3.75
CA GLY A 133 -0.35 -6.73 4.00
C GLY A 133 -1.07 -5.52 4.60
N ILE A 134 -0.48 -4.89 5.62
CA ILE A 134 -1.01 -3.66 6.23
C ILE A 134 -1.07 -2.51 5.22
N SER A 135 -0.02 -2.34 4.41
CA SER A 135 0.03 -1.30 3.38
C SER A 135 -1.10 -1.49 2.37
N GLY A 136 -1.37 -2.73 1.97
CA GLY A 136 -2.54 -3.09 1.15
C GLY A 136 -3.86 -2.66 1.78
N LEU A 137 -4.04 -2.91 3.10
CA LEU A 137 -5.24 -2.47 3.82
C LEU A 137 -5.38 -0.94 3.85
N ILE A 138 -4.31 -0.20 4.13
CA ILE A 138 -4.32 1.27 4.16
C ILE A 138 -4.78 1.83 2.81
N VAL A 139 -4.25 1.28 1.71
CA VAL A 139 -4.67 1.66 0.36
C VAL A 139 -6.15 1.33 0.14
N GLN A 140 -6.60 0.12 0.48
CA GLN A 140 -8.02 -0.25 0.32
C GLN A 140 -8.97 0.62 1.15
N PHE A 141 -8.63 0.94 2.40
CA PHE A 141 -9.42 1.85 3.22
C PHE A 141 -9.51 3.25 2.60
N THR A 142 -8.39 3.76 2.08
CA THR A 142 -8.35 5.04 1.39
C THR A 142 -9.25 5.03 0.15
N LEU A 143 -9.19 3.97 -0.66
CA LEU A 143 -10.05 3.80 -1.85
C LEU A 143 -11.52 3.73 -1.48
N LEU A 144 -11.87 2.94 -0.46
CA LEU A 144 -13.23 2.82 0.05
C LEU A 144 -13.77 4.17 0.51
N PHE A 145 -12.97 4.93 1.26
CA PHE A 145 -13.32 6.26 1.72
C PHE A 145 -13.57 7.22 0.54
N LEU A 146 -12.62 7.32 -0.40
CA LEU A 146 -12.74 8.21 -1.57
C LEU A 146 -13.96 7.86 -2.44
N VAL A 147 -14.17 6.58 -2.73
CA VAL A 147 -15.32 6.14 -3.55
C VAL A 147 -16.64 6.38 -2.81
N THR A 148 -16.68 6.21 -1.50
CA THR A 148 -17.88 6.48 -0.69
C THR A 148 -18.20 7.97 -0.68
N MET A 149 -17.22 8.82 -0.43
CA MET A 149 -17.37 10.29 -0.44
C MET A 149 -17.84 10.78 -1.81
N TYR A 150 -17.26 10.27 -2.89
CA TYR A 150 -17.66 10.60 -4.25
C TYR A 150 -19.12 10.21 -4.55
N LYS A 151 -19.56 9.02 -4.14
CA LYS A 151 -20.96 8.59 -4.31
C LYS A 151 -21.92 9.46 -3.51
N TYR A 152 -21.60 9.78 -2.26
CA TYR A 152 -22.43 10.62 -1.41
C TYR A 152 -22.57 12.05 -1.97
N GLY A 153 -21.48 12.63 -2.46
CA GLY A 153 -21.47 13.98 -3.04
C GLY A 153 -22.30 14.12 -4.34
N ARG A 154 -22.53 13.02 -5.08
CA ARG A 154 -23.40 13.00 -6.27
C ARG A 154 -24.87 12.69 -6.00
N SER A 155 -25.21 12.27 -4.79
CA SER A 155 -26.59 11.96 -4.39
C SER A 155 -27.35 13.20 -3.89
N LYS A 156 -26.67 14.36 -3.89
CA LYS A 156 -27.26 15.70 -3.69
C LYS A 156 -27.32 16.40 -5.04
#